data_AF-A0A3D3F4Q9-F1
#
_entry.id   AF-A0A3D3F4Q9-F1
#
_cell.length_a   1.000
_cell.length_b   1.000
_cell.length_c   1.000
_cell.angle_alpha   90.00
_cell.angle_beta   90.00
_cell.angle_gamma   90.00
#
_symmetry.space_group_name_H-M   'P 1'
#
loop_
_entity.id
_entity.type
_entity.pdbx_description
1 polymer ?
#
loop_
_entity_poly.entity_id
_entity_poly.type
_entity_poly.pdbx_seq_one_letter_code
_entity_poly.pdbx_strand_id
1 'polypeptide(L)'
;RNTQLYLQNETGVCKVIDPWAGSYYVESLTNDLMHRAWDHIMEVESLGGMAKAIHTGLPKMRIEEASARRQAKIDSNADTIVGVNKYRLDKEDPIETLEVDNSAVRSAQLARLELLRKSRDEHKVQQCLAAITKAAGDKD
;
A
#
# COMPACT_ATOMS: atom_id res chain seq x y z
N ARG A 1 11.03 -0.53 -14.31
CA ARG A 1 12.15 0.35 -14.71
C ARG A 1 11.92 0.99 -16.07
N ASN A 2 11.87 0.23 -17.17
CA ASN A 2 11.80 0.81 -18.53
C ASN A 2 10.54 1.65 -18.80
N THR A 3 9.37 1.29 -18.27
CA THR A 3 8.15 2.11 -18.36
C THR A 3 8.38 3.55 -17.88
N GLN A 4 9.09 3.75 -16.77
CA GLN A 4 9.38 5.08 -16.24
C GLN A 4 10.41 5.82 -17.10
N LEU A 5 11.46 5.13 -17.58
CA LEU A 5 12.48 5.74 -18.46
C LEU A 5 11.86 6.22 -19.78
N TYR A 6 10.95 5.44 -20.35
CA TYR A 6 10.24 5.82 -21.55
C TYR A 6 9.38 7.08 -21.34
N LEU A 7 8.59 7.11 -20.25
CA LEU A 7 7.81 8.29 -19.89
C LEU A 7 8.70 9.53 -19.74
N GLN A 8 9.82 9.42 -19.02
CA GLN A 8 10.72 10.53 -18.76
C GLN A 8 11.42 11.06 -20.01
N ASN A 9 11.99 10.15 -20.82
CA ASN A 9 12.92 10.53 -21.88
C ASN A 9 12.24 10.75 -23.24
N GLU A 10 11.14 10.04 -23.51
CA GLU A 10 10.59 9.96 -24.88
C GLU A 10 9.24 10.65 -25.01
N THR A 11 8.37 10.59 -24.01
CA THR A 11 7.01 11.15 -24.15
C THR A 11 6.93 12.66 -24.03
N GLY A 12 7.96 13.30 -23.45
CA GLY A 12 7.98 14.75 -23.22
C GLY A 12 7.01 15.24 -22.13
N VAL A 13 6.33 14.33 -21.41
CA VAL A 13 5.36 14.70 -20.35
C VAL A 13 5.99 15.51 -19.21
N CYS A 14 7.29 15.38 -18.99
CA CYS A 14 8.03 16.13 -17.96
C CYS A 14 8.43 17.56 -18.38
N LYS A 15 8.09 18.01 -19.60
CA LYS A 15 8.50 19.33 -20.11
C LYS A 15 7.63 20.48 -19.60
N VAL A 16 6.42 20.20 -19.12
CA VAL A 16 5.44 21.20 -18.67
C VAL A 16 4.97 20.82 -17.28
N ILE A 17 4.89 21.81 -16.39
CA ILE A 17 4.34 21.64 -15.05
C ILE A 17 2.81 21.58 -15.17
N ASP A 18 2.21 20.51 -14.64
CA ASP A 18 0.77 20.24 -14.67
C ASP A 18 0.11 20.51 -16.04
N PRO A 19 0.35 19.64 -17.04
CA PRO A 19 -0.19 19.84 -18.39
C PRO A 19 -1.73 19.77 -18.45
N TRP A 20 -2.39 19.37 -17.36
CA TRP A 20 -3.86 19.28 -17.28
C TRP A 20 -4.50 20.51 -16.66
N ALA A 21 -3.72 21.45 -16.11
CA ALA A 21 -4.22 22.68 -15.51
C ALA A 21 -5.15 23.44 -16.47
N GLY A 22 -6.32 23.83 -15.98
CA GLY A 22 -7.35 24.53 -16.74
C GLY A 22 -8.21 23.63 -17.65
N SER A 23 -7.98 22.32 -17.69
CA SER A 23 -8.89 21.37 -18.34
C SER A 23 -10.23 21.33 -17.60
N TYR A 24 -11.31 21.82 -18.23
CA TYR A 24 -12.63 21.86 -17.61
C TYR A 24 -13.05 20.53 -16.97
N TYR A 25 -12.80 19.40 -17.65
CA TYR A 25 -13.16 18.08 -17.13
C TYR A 25 -12.32 17.69 -15.91
N VAL A 26 -10.99 17.84 -15.99
CA VAL A 26 -10.09 17.45 -14.89
C VAL A 26 -10.28 18.35 -13.69
N GLU A 27 -10.43 19.66 -13.91
CA GLU A 27 -10.67 20.63 -12.83
C GLU A 27 -12.00 20.38 -12.12
N SER A 28 -13.07 20.09 -12.87
CA SER A 28 -14.37 19.73 -12.28
C SER A 28 -14.29 18.45 -11.47
N LEU A 29 -13.60 17.42 -11.97
CA LEU A 29 -13.42 16.17 -11.23
C LEU A 29 -12.54 16.33 -9.99
N THR A 30 -11.49 17.14 -10.08
CA THR A 30 -10.65 17.49 -8.93
C THR A 30 -11.49 18.16 -7.85
N ASN A 31 -12.34 19.11 -8.23
CA ASN A 31 -13.26 19.77 -7.31
C ASN A 31 -14.25 18.79 -6.66
N ASP A 32 -14.86 17.89 -7.44
CA ASP A 32 -15.80 16.90 -6.91
C ASP A 32 -15.12 15.92 -5.96
N LEU A 33 -13.90 15.49 -6.28
CA LEU A 33 -13.12 14.59 -5.43
C LEU A 33 -12.74 15.26 -4.11
N MET A 34 -12.32 16.54 -4.16
CA MET A 34 -12.00 17.31 -2.95
C MET A 34 -13.20 17.43 -2.02
N HIS A 35 -14.39 17.79 -2.54
CA HIS A 35 -15.60 17.92 -1.72
C HIS A 35 -15.97 16.58 -1.06
N ARG A 36 -16.00 15.48 -1.82
CA ARG A 36 -16.34 14.16 -1.27
C ARG A 36 -15.32 13.67 -0.24
N ALA A 37 -14.03 13.91 -0.49
CA ALA A 37 -12.98 13.58 0.47
C ALA A 37 -13.12 14.41 1.74
N TRP A 38 -13.44 15.70 1.62
CA TRP A 38 -13.67 16.58 2.75
C TRP A 38 -14.85 16.13 3.62
N ASP A 39 -15.95 15.71 3.00
CA ASP A 39 -17.10 15.15 3.72
C ASP A 39 -16.71 13.93 4.56
N HIS A 40 -15.88 13.03 4.01
CA HIS A 40 -15.35 11.88 4.74
C HIS A 40 -14.42 12.30 5.89
N ILE A 41 -13.59 13.33 5.69
CA ILE A 41 -12.74 13.87 6.77
C ILE A 41 -13.61 14.42 7.91
N MET A 42 -14.64 15.21 7.58
CA MET A 42 -15.56 15.77 8.58
C MET A 42 -16.33 14.68 9.34
N GLU A 43 -16.74 13.61 8.66
CA GLU A 43 -17.33 12.44 9.31
C GLU A 43 -16.36 11.80 10.32
N VAL A 44 -15.10 11.59 9.93
CA VAL A 44 -14.08 11.02 10.82
C VAL A 44 -13.80 11.93 12.02
N GLU A 45 -13.71 13.24 11.80
CA GLU A 45 -13.53 14.23 12.88
C GLU A 45 -14.72 14.23 13.85
N SER A 46 -15.95 14.10 13.34
CA SER A 46 -17.16 14.01 14.18
C SER A 46 -17.18 12.76 15.07
N LEU A 47 -16.50 11.68 14.65
CA LEU A 47 -16.31 10.46 15.44
C LEU A 47 -15.15 10.57 16.45
N GLY A 48 -14.54 11.75 16.55
CA GLY A 48 -13.42 12.05 17.44
C GLY A 48 -12.06 11.63 16.88
N GLY A 49 -11.93 11.64 15.55
CA GLY A 49 -10.69 11.42 14.82
C GLY A 49 -10.48 9.96 14.39
N MET A 50 -9.50 9.76 13.49
CA MET A 50 -9.28 8.48 12.82
C MET A 50 -8.98 7.32 13.78
N ALA A 51 -8.24 7.56 14.87
CA ALA A 51 -7.93 6.53 15.86
C ALA A 51 -9.20 5.94 16.49
N LYS A 52 -10.18 6.79 16.85
CA LYS A 52 -11.48 6.33 17.37
C LYS A 52 -12.32 5.68 16.28
N ALA A 53 -12.33 6.23 15.07
CA ALA A 53 -13.04 5.66 13.93
C ALA A 53 -12.53 4.25 13.55
N ILE A 54 -11.23 3.96 13.72
CA ILE A 54 -10.69 2.61 13.51
C ILE A 54 -11.27 1.63 14.54
N HIS A 55 -11.40 2.02 15.80
CA HIS A 55 -11.98 1.17 16.84
C HIS A 55 -13.47 0.88 16.62
N THR A 56 -14.23 1.78 15.97
CA THR A 56 -15.61 1.50 15.57
C THR A 56 -15.70 0.55 14.38
N GLY A 57 -14.59 0.29 13.67
CA GLY A 57 -14.53 -0.57 12.50
C GLY A 57 -15.07 0.06 11.22
N LEU A 58 -15.52 1.32 11.28
CA LEU A 58 -16.17 2.01 10.15
C LEU A 58 -15.29 2.06 8.88
N PRO A 59 -14.00 2.45 8.94
CA PRO A 59 -13.16 2.49 7.74
C PRO A 59 -13.00 1.13 7.07
N LYS A 60 -12.83 0.07 7.87
CA LYS A 60 -12.69 -1.30 7.37
C LYS A 60 -13.96 -1.76 6.67
N MET A 61 -15.11 -1.55 7.29
CA MET A 61 -16.42 -1.91 6.72
C MET A 61 -16.64 -1.25 5.36
N ARG A 62 -16.32 0.04 5.20
CA ARG A 62 -16.48 0.75 3.91
C ARG A 62 -15.57 0.23 2.81
N ILE A 63 -14.32 -0.09 3.15
CA ILE A 63 -13.38 -0.69 2.20
C ILE A 63 -13.90 -2.07 1.74
N GLU A 64 -14.39 -2.87 2.68
CA GLU A 64 -14.97 -4.20 2.39
C GLU A 64 -16.22 -4.09 1.51
N GLU A 65 -17.12 -3.14 1.79
CA GLU A 65 -18.30 -2.89 0.97
C GLU A 65 -17.91 -2.49 -0.48
N ALA A 66 -16.94 -1.58 -0.63
CA ALA A 66 -16.44 -1.17 -1.93
C ALA A 66 -15.78 -2.34 -2.68
N SER A 67 -15.02 -3.18 -1.97
CA SER A 67 -14.40 -4.37 -2.53
C SER A 67 -15.44 -5.40 -2.97
N ALA A 68 -16.45 -5.68 -2.15
CA ALA A 68 -17.54 -6.60 -2.48
C ALA A 68 -18.34 -6.11 -3.70
N ARG A 69 -18.65 -4.81 -3.76
CA ARG A 69 -19.32 -4.20 -4.93
C ARG A 69 -18.47 -4.32 -6.19
N ARG A 70 -17.16 -4.08 -6.09
CA ARG A 70 -16.24 -4.23 -7.23
C ARG A 70 -16.15 -5.68 -7.69
N GLN A 71 -16.05 -6.62 -6.77
CA GLN A 71 -16.02 -8.05 -7.10
C GLN A 71 -17.31 -8.48 -7.81
N ALA A 72 -18.48 -8.09 -7.30
CA ALA A 72 -19.77 -8.40 -7.93
C ALA A 72 -19.87 -7.83 -9.37
N LYS A 73 -19.32 -6.63 -9.62
CA LYS A 73 -19.26 -6.05 -10.98
C LYS A 73 -18.34 -6.83 -11.91
N ILE A 74 -17.22 -7.33 -11.41
CA ILE A 74 -16.29 -8.16 -12.18
C ILE A 74 -16.94 -9.51 -12.51
N ASP A 75 -17.56 -10.15 -11.53
CA ASP A 75 -18.20 -11.47 -11.69
C ASP A 75 -19.42 -11.41 -12.61
N SER A 76 -20.17 -10.30 -12.59
CA SER A 76 -21.29 -10.05 -13.50
C SER A 76 -20.88 -9.54 -14.89
N ASN A 77 -19.58 -9.38 -15.17
CA ASN A 77 -19.03 -8.78 -16.39
C ASN A 77 -19.44 -7.32 -16.66
N ALA A 78 -20.02 -6.63 -15.68
CA ALA A 78 -20.26 -5.18 -15.77
C ALA A 78 -18.94 -4.41 -15.84
N ASP A 79 -17.93 -4.85 -15.08
CA ASP A 79 -16.55 -4.39 -15.19
C ASP A 79 -15.74 -5.41 -16.00
N THR A 80 -15.25 -4.99 -17.18
CA THR A 80 -14.46 -5.86 -18.05
C THR A 80 -12.98 -5.86 -17.65
N ILE A 81 -12.43 -7.05 -17.43
CA ILE A 81 -10.99 -7.30 -17.27
C ILE A 81 -10.53 -8.21 -18.40
N VAL A 82 -9.79 -7.64 -19.35
CA VAL A 82 -9.26 -8.34 -20.53
C VAL A 82 -8.32 -9.46 -20.08
N GLY A 83 -8.50 -10.66 -20.62
CA GLY A 83 -7.74 -11.86 -20.24
C GLY A 83 -8.29 -12.58 -19.01
N VAL A 84 -9.13 -11.94 -18.19
CA VAL A 84 -9.65 -12.53 -16.95
C VAL A 84 -11.14 -12.83 -16.98
N ASN A 85 -12.02 -11.95 -17.45
CA ASN A 85 -13.47 -12.27 -17.55
C ASN A 85 -14.00 -12.10 -18.98
N LYS A 86 -13.23 -11.43 -19.83
CA LYS A 86 -13.51 -11.24 -21.25
C LYS A 86 -12.24 -11.42 -22.06
N TYR A 87 -12.37 -11.98 -23.27
CA TYR A 87 -11.25 -12.22 -24.18
C TYR A 87 -10.14 -13.08 -23.52
N ARG A 88 -10.54 -14.18 -22.86
CA ARG A 88 -9.61 -15.15 -22.29
C ARG A 88 -8.89 -15.90 -23.40
N LEU A 89 -7.62 -16.22 -23.18
CA LEU A 89 -6.86 -17.11 -24.04
C LEU A 89 -7.16 -18.57 -23.67
N ASP A 90 -7.20 -19.45 -24.66
CA ASP A 90 -7.38 -20.89 -24.42
C ASP A 90 -6.14 -21.53 -23.74
N LYS A 91 -4.97 -20.92 -23.94
CA LYS A 91 -3.71 -21.34 -23.35
C LYS A 91 -2.89 -20.12 -22.97
N GLU A 92 -2.42 -20.11 -21.73
CA GLU A 92 -1.46 -19.12 -21.23
C GLU A 92 -0.04 -19.69 -21.25
N ASP A 93 0.92 -18.87 -21.65
CA ASP A 93 2.32 -19.24 -21.60
C ASP A 93 2.84 -19.20 -20.16
N PRO A 94 3.70 -20.15 -19.75
CA PRO A 94 4.25 -20.15 -18.40
C PRO A 94 5.11 -18.91 -18.18
N ILE A 95 4.84 -18.20 -17.09
CA ILE A 95 5.65 -17.07 -16.64
C ILE A 95 6.65 -17.59 -15.62
N GLU A 96 7.93 -17.31 -15.82
CA GLU A 96 8.97 -17.60 -14.83
C GLU A 96 8.76 -16.69 -13.62
N THR A 97 8.45 -17.32 -12.49
CA THR A 97 8.32 -16.62 -11.21
C THR A 97 9.63 -16.70 -10.44
N LEU A 98 9.94 -15.62 -9.71
CA LEU A 98 11.09 -15.63 -8.81
C LEU A 98 10.74 -16.47 -7.58
N GLU A 99 11.24 -17.70 -7.52
CA GLU A 99 11.19 -18.50 -6.29
C GLU A 99 12.35 -18.14 -5.36
N VAL A 100 12.01 -17.83 -4.11
CA VAL A 100 12.99 -17.54 -3.08
C VAL A 100 13.23 -18.80 -2.25
N ASP A 101 14.50 -19.23 -2.18
CA ASP A 101 14.91 -20.33 -1.30
C ASP A 101 14.88 -19.87 0.16
N ASN A 102 13.74 -20.09 0.80
CA ASN A 102 13.52 -19.77 2.21
C ASN A 102 14.45 -20.56 3.14
N SER A 103 14.89 -21.76 2.76
CA SER A 103 15.77 -22.58 3.59
C SER A 103 17.19 -22.02 3.62
N ALA A 104 17.70 -21.62 2.45
CA ALA A 104 19.00 -20.95 2.34
C ALA A 104 18.98 -19.58 3.05
N VAL A 105 17.94 -18.76 2.81
CA VAL A 105 17.80 -17.46 3.47
C VAL A 105 17.73 -17.61 4.98
N ARG A 106 16.89 -18.53 5.49
CA ARG A 106 16.78 -18.79 6.93
C ARG A 106 18.11 -19.22 7.53
N SER A 107 18.82 -20.14 6.88
CA SER A 107 20.11 -20.64 7.37
C SER A 107 21.15 -19.52 7.43
N ALA A 108 21.22 -18.68 6.39
CA ALA A 108 22.11 -17.52 6.36
C ALA A 108 21.76 -16.49 7.46
N GLN A 109 20.47 -16.23 7.69
CA GLN A 109 20.03 -15.32 8.75
C GLN A 109 20.34 -15.87 10.15
N LEU A 110 20.15 -17.18 10.38
CA LEU A 110 20.50 -17.81 11.65
C LEU A 110 22.00 -17.73 11.93
N ALA A 111 22.84 -18.04 10.94
CA ALA A 111 24.29 -17.92 11.07
C ALA A 111 24.72 -16.47 11.39
N ARG A 112 24.10 -15.48 10.71
CA ARG A 112 24.36 -14.06 10.98
C ARG A 112 23.91 -13.64 12.39
N LEU A 113 22.75 -14.12 12.85
CA LEU A 113 22.25 -13.85 14.20
C LEU A 113 23.13 -14.50 15.27
N GLU A 114 23.62 -15.71 15.05
CA GLU A 114 24.56 -16.37 15.97
C GLU A 114 25.86 -15.58 16.09
N LEU A 115 26.44 -15.16 14.97
CA LEU A 115 27.66 -14.34 14.97
C LEU A 115 27.43 -12.99 15.64
N LEU A 116 26.30 -12.33 15.35
CA LEU A 116 25.91 -11.06 15.98
C LEU A 116 25.77 -11.22 17.50
N ARG A 117 25.12 -12.28 17.99
CA ARG A 117 24.95 -12.54 19.43
C ARG A 117 26.26 -12.88 20.13
N LYS A 118 27.19 -13.57 19.45
CA LYS A 118 28.51 -13.90 20.00
C LYS A 118 29.47 -12.70 20.09
N SER A 119 29.37 -11.76 19.16
CA SER A 119 30.31 -10.63 19.04
C SER A 119 29.85 -9.33 19.70
N ARG A 120 28.57 -9.22 20.06
CA ARG A 120 28.01 -8.03 20.72
C ARG A 120 28.39 -7.93 22.19
N ASP A 121 28.41 -6.71 22.71
CA ASP A 121 28.45 -6.44 24.14
C ASP A 121 27.06 -6.69 24.75
N GLU A 122 26.88 -7.85 25.37
CA GLU A 122 25.59 -8.27 25.94
C GLU A 122 25.11 -7.31 27.03
N HIS A 123 26.02 -6.76 27.85
CA HIS A 123 25.64 -5.85 28.92
C HIS A 123 25.07 -4.55 28.36
N LYS A 124 25.70 -3.97 27.34
CA LYS A 124 25.16 -2.78 26.64
C LYS A 124 23.82 -3.07 25.97
N VAL A 125 23.64 -4.24 25.35
CA VAL A 125 22.37 -4.61 24.74
C VAL A 125 21.26 -4.67 25.78
N GLN A 126 21.48 -5.34 26.90
CA GLN A 126 20.48 -5.43 27.98
C GLN A 126 20.15 -4.06 28.56
N GLN A 127 21.15 -3.19 28.73
CA GLN A 127 20.93 -1.80 29.16
C GLN A 127 20.04 -1.02 28.17
N CYS A 128 20.33 -1.10 26.87
CA CYS A 128 19.53 -0.42 25.86
C CYS A 128 18.09 -0.97 25.78
N LEU A 129 17.91 -2.28 25.85
CA LEU A 129 16.58 -2.91 25.85
C LEU A 129 15.77 -2.56 27.10
N ALA A 130 16.44 -2.49 28.27
CA ALA A 130 15.81 -2.03 29.51
C ALA A 130 15.42 -0.55 29.43
N ALA A 131 16.27 0.30 28.82
CA ALA A 131 15.96 1.71 28.60
C ALA A 131 14.77 1.90 27.66
N ILE A 132 14.67 1.10 26.58
CA ILE A 132 13.50 1.11 25.68
C ILE A 132 12.24 0.67 26.44
N THR A 133 12.32 -0.42 27.20
CA THR A 133 11.20 -0.91 28.00
C THR A 133 10.73 0.13 29.02
N LYS A 134 11.69 0.78 29.69
CA LYS A 134 11.39 1.85 30.64
C LYS A 134 10.71 3.04 29.96
N ALA A 135 11.28 3.53 28.86
CA ALA A 135 10.71 4.66 28.11
C ALA A 135 9.32 4.37 27.54
N ALA A 136 9.01 3.11 27.19
CA ALA A 136 7.69 2.72 26.74
C ALA A 136 6.68 2.52 27.88
N GLY A 137 7.14 2.26 29.10
CA GLY A 137 6.31 2.01 30.29
C GLY A 137 6.07 3.25 31.15
N ASP A 138 6.96 4.23 31.11
CA ASP A 138 6.78 5.53 31.76
C ASP A 138 5.63 6.27 31.04
N LYS A 139 4.48 6.35 31.72
CA LYS A 139 3.32 7.15 31.28
C LYS A 139 3.52 8.61 31.69
N ASP A 140 4.43 9.30 31.01
CA ASP A 140 4.40 10.75 30.88
C ASP A 140 4.00 11.13 29.45
#